data_AF-Q168P1-F1
#
_entry.id   AF-Q168P1-F1
#
_cell.length_a   1.000
_cell.length_b   1.000
_cell.length_c   1.000
_cell.angle_alpha   90.00
_cell.angle_beta   90.00
_cell.angle_gamma   90.00
#
_symmetry.space_group_name_H-M   'P 1'
#
loop_
_entity.id
_entity.type
_entity.pdbx_description
1 polymer ?
#
loop_
_entity_poly.entity_id
_entity_poly.type
_entity_poly.pdbx_seq_one_letter_code
_entity_poly.pdbx_strand_id
1 'polypeptide(L)'
;MTRLVLVLCVWLSGLSGAARAQSESDLVWVQIEARPTYDAALARVQSYAASLPDVAGFSVAGGWYAVALGPYTPEDAEQVLTTYRQQGLIPNDSYIALGSSYAQQYWPMGVDVLGLGAIGALSAQAEPEIVPPVRAGEQSAQLQDVITAQDTETPAQARRSESQLTAAQKRELQTALQWAGVYTAAIDGAFGRGTRNAMAAWQRDNGFEATGVLTTQQRARLLAAYTAILDGLDMRMVRDTEAGLAVKLPTAVVRFQGYEAPFAQYDSVGDFGARVLLISQSGDRDGLAGLYDILQTLTIVPLEGPRSLSRNSFKIVGRGPDFVSETDVRLNGDEIKGFMLIWPLGDDARRDRVLKEMRASFESIPGVLDPGAGIPAAQQIDLFAGLDVRKPTLSRSGFYVDAAGSVVTTAAVVESCARITLDDQFEATLAGVDRERGIALLTPNQSLVPPAFAQFSAQPPRLQSDIAVAGYSFEGQLGAPSLTFGTLADLKGLRGERDLGRLSVQALPGDAGGPVLDNSGRVLGMLLPRIDSARQLPEDVRFALIGQAIEPVMAQAGLRPRKGDQTASLDPEDITDLGVGMTVLVSCWE
;
A
#
# COMPACT_ATOMS: atom_id res chain seq x y z
N MET A 1 50.91 -31.70 -47.78
CA MET A 1 51.11 -33.15 -47.72
C MET A 1 50.58 -33.57 -46.35
N THR A 2 49.53 -34.36 -46.15
CA THR A 2 48.92 -35.43 -46.94
C THR A 2 47.48 -35.64 -46.40
N ARG A 3 46.51 -35.86 -47.29
CA ARG A 3 45.14 -36.33 -46.98
C ARG A 3 45.16 -37.83 -46.65
N LEU A 4 44.27 -38.33 -45.79
CA LEU A 4 43.39 -39.51 -45.98
C LEU A 4 42.55 -39.75 -44.68
N VAL A 5 41.22 -39.59 -44.66
CA VAL A 5 40.14 -40.55 -44.98
C VAL A 5 39.85 -41.57 -43.86
N LEU A 6 38.77 -41.28 -43.11
CA LEU A 6 37.55 -42.09 -42.89
C LEU A 6 37.68 -43.61 -42.71
N VAL A 7 37.32 -44.13 -41.52
CA VAL A 7 36.48 -45.34 -41.37
C VAL A 7 35.58 -45.20 -40.13
N LEU A 8 34.29 -45.34 -40.41
CA LEU A 8 33.15 -45.46 -39.50
C LEU A 8 33.06 -46.93 -39.01
N CYS A 9 33.05 -47.17 -37.69
CA CYS A 9 32.52 -48.41 -37.11
C CYS A 9 31.80 -48.09 -35.79
N VAL A 10 30.48 -47.99 -35.90
CA VAL A 10 29.51 -48.23 -34.83
C VAL A 10 29.73 -49.64 -34.29
N TRP A 11 29.82 -49.83 -32.97
CA TRP A 11 29.17 -50.94 -32.26
C TRP A 11 29.07 -50.64 -30.76
N LEU A 12 27.82 -50.68 -30.29
CA LEU A 12 27.34 -50.63 -28.92
C LEU A 12 28.08 -51.63 -28.01
N SER A 13 28.39 -51.24 -26.77
CA SER A 13 27.89 -51.91 -25.54
C SER A 13 28.56 -51.36 -24.26
N GLY A 14 27.75 -51.09 -23.23
CA GLY A 14 28.22 -51.16 -21.84
C GLY A 14 28.49 -49.85 -21.08
N LEU A 15 27.57 -48.87 -21.11
CA LEU A 15 27.47 -47.90 -20.01
C LEU A 15 26.75 -48.57 -18.84
N SER A 16 27.49 -49.30 -18.01
CA SER A 16 27.04 -49.63 -16.65
C SER A 16 27.19 -48.37 -15.80
N GLY A 17 26.18 -47.50 -15.89
CA GLY A 17 25.99 -46.44 -14.92
C GLY A 17 25.86 -47.07 -13.54
N ALA A 18 26.79 -46.72 -12.65
CA ALA A 18 26.59 -46.92 -11.22
C ALA A 18 25.29 -46.19 -10.84
N ALA A 19 24.26 -46.97 -10.57
CA ALA A 19 23.02 -46.50 -9.97
C ALA A 19 23.37 -45.85 -8.63
N ARG A 20 23.51 -44.52 -8.65
CA ARG A 20 23.27 -43.72 -7.45
C ARG A 20 21.77 -43.75 -7.23
N ALA A 21 21.39 -44.28 -6.08
CA ALA A 21 20.02 -44.36 -5.59
C ALA A 21 19.26 -43.05 -5.85
N GLN A 22 18.19 -43.13 -6.65
CA GLN A 22 17.08 -42.17 -6.70
C GLN A 22 16.34 -42.31 -5.37
N SER A 23 16.49 -41.33 -4.47
CA SER A 23 15.61 -40.17 -4.27
C SER A 23 14.27 -40.56 -3.64
N GLU A 24 13.93 -39.88 -2.54
CA GLU A 24 12.63 -39.95 -1.85
C GLU A 24 11.45 -40.03 -2.83
N SER A 25 10.47 -40.84 -2.49
CA SER A 25 9.19 -41.02 -3.17
C SER A 25 8.59 -39.72 -3.69
N ASP A 26 8.49 -39.55 -5.02
CA ASP A 26 7.80 -38.43 -5.68
C ASP A 26 6.29 -38.54 -5.44
N LEU A 27 5.86 -38.07 -4.28
CA LEU A 27 4.46 -37.92 -3.92
C LEU A 27 3.85 -36.73 -4.67
N VAL A 28 2.69 -36.96 -5.26
CA VAL A 28 1.96 -35.97 -6.05
C VAL A 28 0.58 -35.70 -5.45
N TRP A 29 -0.01 -34.58 -5.86
CA TRP A 29 -1.28 -34.10 -5.36
C TRP A 29 -2.24 -33.89 -6.53
N VAL A 30 -3.52 -34.15 -6.32
CA VAL A 30 -4.56 -33.79 -7.29
C VAL A 30 -5.11 -32.42 -6.90
N GLN A 31 -4.67 -31.36 -7.57
CA GLN A 31 -5.17 -30.00 -7.35
C GLN A 31 -6.59 -29.87 -7.90
N ILE A 32 -7.53 -29.54 -7.01
CA ILE A 32 -8.94 -29.37 -7.33
C ILE A 32 -9.19 -27.98 -7.89
N GLU A 33 -8.79 -26.94 -7.15
CA GLU A 33 -8.99 -25.54 -7.50
C GLU A 33 -8.01 -24.61 -6.76
N ALA A 34 -7.96 -23.34 -7.16
CA ALA A 34 -7.24 -22.29 -6.45
C ALA A 34 -8.10 -21.01 -6.29
N ARG A 35 -7.92 -20.29 -5.18
CA ARG A 35 -8.65 -19.07 -4.84
C ARG A 35 -7.68 -17.91 -4.56
N PRO A 36 -8.06 -16.67 -4.94
CA PRO A 36 -7.18 -15.49 -4.80
C PRO A 36 -7.16 -14.94 -3.37
N THR A 37 -8.08 -15.39 -2.51
CA THR A 37 -8.17 -14.94 -1.11
C THR A 37 -8.25 -16.14 -0.18
N TYR A 38 -7.67 -15.98 1.01
CA TYR A 38 -7.63 -17.00 2.05
C TYR A 38 -9.04 -17.45 2.46
N ASP A 39 -9.94 -16.51 2.75
CA ASP A 39 -11.30 -16.83 3.20
C ASP A 39 -12.10 -17.62 2.17
N ALA A 40 -11.94 -17.29 0.88
CA ALA A 40 -12.56 -18.05 -0.19
C ALA A 40 -11.96 -19.46 -0.29
N ALA A 41 -10.64 -19.61 -0.13
CA ALA A 41 -9.99 -20.91 -0.14
C ALA A 41 -10.37 -21.77 1.07
N LEU A 42 -10.55 -21.16 2.24
CA LEU A 42 -10.95 -21.83 3.47
C LEU A 42 -12.39 -22.35 3.38
N ALA A 43 -13.32 -21.55 2.86
CA ALA A 43 -14.69 -22.00 2.63
C ALA A 43 -14.75 -23.19 1.66
N ARG A 44 -13.88 -23.18 0.65
CA ARG A 44 -13.83 -24.24 -0.38
C ARG A 44 -13.17 -25.51 0.12
N VAL A 45 -12.03 -25.41 0.82
CA VAL A 45 -11.37 -26.59 1.39
C VAL A 45 -12.28 -27.28 2.40
N GLN A 46 -13.05 -26.54 3.20
CA GLN A 46 -14.05 -27.08 4.12
C GLN A 46 -15.20 -27.77 3.38
N SER A 47 -15.68 -27.19 2.28
CA SER A 47 -16.72 -27.79 1.45
C SER A 47 -16.27 -29.11 0.82
N TYR A 48 -15.03 -29.20 0.33
CA TYR A 48 -14.50 -30.43 -0.24
C TYR A 48 -14.21 -31.47 0.86
N ALA A 49 -13.63 -31.06 1.98
CA ALA A 49 -13.34 -31.93 3.12
C ALA A 49 -14.61 -32.55 3.75
N ALA A 50 -15.79 -31.98 3.50
CA ALA A 50 -17.07 -32.55 3.93
C ALA A 50 -17.52 -33.77 3.09
N SER A 51 -16.98 -33.96 1.89
CA SER A 51 -17.43 -34.99 0.93
C SER A 51 -16.32 -35.85 0.34
N LEU A 52 -15.06 -35.41 0.43
CA LEU A 52 -13.90 -36.11 -0.09
C LEU A 52 -12.87 -36.35 1.03
N PRO A 53 -12.23 -37.53 1.04
CA PRO A 53 -11.09 -37.80 1.91
C PRO A 53 -9.84 -37.06 1.42
N ASP A 54 -8.82 -36.99 2.28
CA ASP A 54 -7.46 -36.56 1.91
C ASP A 54 -7.35 -35.13 1.34
N VAL A 55 -8.29 -34.25 1.72
CA VAL A 55 -8.33 -32.86 1.30
C VAL A 55 -7.35 -32.02 2.12
N ALA A 56 -6.42 -31.38 1.43
CA ALA A 56 -5.46 -30.43 2.00
C ALA A 56 -5.53 -29.07 1.30
N GLY A 57 -5.17 -28.03 2.04
CA GLY A 57 -5.11 -26.66 1.55
C GLY A 57 -3.70 -26.10 1.65
N PHE A 58 -3.20 -25.50 0.58
CA PHE A 58 -1.84 -24.95 0.50
C PHE A 58 -1.81 -23.54 -0.09
N SER A 59 -0.86 -22.72 0.35
CA SER A 59 -0.50 -21.51 -0.38
C SER A 59 0.37 -21.85 -1.59
N VAL A 60 0.19 -21.10 -2.67
CA VAL A 60 0.91 -21.21 -3.94
C VAL A 60 1.56 -19.87 -4.27
N ALA A 61 2.64 -19.90 -5.06
CA ALA A 61 3.30 -18.68 -5.54
C ALA A 61 2.30 -17.71 -6.23
N GLY A 62 2.50 -16.41 -6.01
CA GLY A 62 1.63 -15.36 -6.56
C GLY A 62 0.38 -15.05 -5.72
N GLY A 63 0.33 -15.49 -4.46
CA GLY A 63 -0.72 -15.11 -3.50
C GLY A 63 -2.02 -15.92 -3.60
N TRP A 64 -2.00 -17.05 -4.30
CA TRP A 64 -3.15 -17.94 -4.45
C TRP A 64 -3.15 -19.07 -3.43
N TYR A 65 -4.33 -19.60 -3.13
CA TYR A 65 -4.54 -20.68 -2.18
C TYR A 65 -5.20 -21.86 -2.88
N ALA A 66 -4.50 -22.99 -2.95
CA ALA A 66 -4.94 -24.20 -3.62
C ALA A 66 -5.62 -25.19 -2.66
N VAL A 67 -6.64 -25.88 -3.17
CA VAL A 67 -7.25 -27.05 -2.57
C VAL A 67 -6.80 -28.27 -3.36
N ALA A 68 -6.24 -29.28 -2.70
CA ALA A 68 -5.70 -30.47 -3.34
C ALA A 68 -6.03 -31.76 -2.55
N LEU A 69 -5.93 -32.90 -3.23
CA LEU A 69 -6.08 -34.24 -2.64
C LEU A 69 -4.74 -34.97 -2.62
N GLY A 70 -4.39 -35.61 -1.51
CA GLY A 70 -3.17 -36.41 -1.40
C GLY A 70 -2.54 -36.39 0.00
N PRO A 71 -1.25 -36.80 0.13
CA PRO A 71 -0.33 -37.16 -0.96
C PRO A 71 -0.58 -38.56 -1.53
N TYR A 72 -0.48 -38.71 -2.85
CA TYR A 72 -0.63 -39.98 -3.58
C TYR A 72 0.63 -40.37 -4.35
N THR A 73 0.71 -41.64 -4.75
CA THR A 73 1.62 -42.03 -5.82
C THR A 73 1.11 -41.48 -7.17
N PRO A 74 1.97 -41.26 -8.17
CA PRO A 74 1.54 -40.79 -9.50
C PRO A 74 0.44 -41.66 -10.13
N GLU A 75 0.55 -42.97 -9.98
CA GLU A 75 -0.40 -43.95 -10.51
C GLU A 75 -1.77 -43.85 -9.81
N ASP A 76 -1.76 -43.72 -8.47
CA ASP A 76 -2.98 -43.54 -7.69
C ASP A 76 -3.65 -42.18 -7.97
N ALA A 77 -2.85 -41.12 -8.15
CA ALA A 77 -3.35 -39.77 -8.45
C ALA A 77 -4.10 -39.72 -9.79
N GLU A 78 -3.61 -40.43 -10.83
CA GLU A 78 -4.30 -40.54 -12.12
C GLU A 78 -5.65 -41.26 -11.99
N GLN A 79 -5.70 -42.32 -11.16
CA GLN A 79 -6.92 -43.07 -10.91
C GLN A 79 -7.94 -42.26 -10.11
N VAL A 80 -7.50 -41.54 -9.06
CA VAL A 80 -8.35 -40.63 -8.25
C VAL A 80 -8.89 -39.50 -9.13
N LEU A 81 -8.03 -38.84 -9.90
CA LEU A 81 -8.41 -37.74 -10.79
C LEU A 81 -9.45 -38.17 -11.82
N THR A 82 -9.26 -39.33 -12.44
CA THR A 82 -10.20 -39.85 -13.45
C THR A 82 -11.54 -40.21 -12.82
N THR A 83 -11.51 -40.91 -11.68
CA THR A 83 -12.72 -41.40 -11.01
C THR A 83 -13.57 -40.25 -10.48
N TYR A 84 -12.97 -39.29 -9.77
CA TYR A 84 -13.71 -38.18 -9.17
C TYR A 84 -14.22 -37.17 -10.20
N ARG A 85 -13.54 -37.00 -11.34
CA ARG A 85 -14.08 -36.23 -12.48
C ARG A 85 -15.30 -36.91 -13.10
N GLN A 86 -15.21 -38.22 -13.37
CA GLN A 86 -16.33 -38.97 -13.95
C GLN A 86 -17.56 -38.98 -13.05
N GLN A 87 -17.35 -38.99 -11.73
CA GLN A 87 -18.41 -38.91 -10.72
C GLN A 87 -18.90 -37.48 -10.44
N GLY A 88 -18.28 -36.45 -11.04
CA GLY A 88 -18.64 -35.04 -10.85
C GLY A 88 -18.31 -34.49 -9.45
N LEU A 89 -17.42 -35.16 -8.71
CA LEU A 89 -17.02 -34.79 -7.35
C LEU A 89 -15.94 -33.71 -7.31
N ILE A 90 -15.12 -33.62 -8.35
CA ILE A 90 -14.13 -32.55 -8.55
C ILE A 90 -14.30 -31.91 -9.94
N PRO A 91 -13.85 -30.66 -10.12
CA PRO A 91 -13.92 -29.96 -11.40
C PRO A 91 -13.18 -30.67 -12.56
N ASN A 92 -13.66 -30.45 -13.78
CA ASN A 92 -13.03 -31.02 -14.98
C ASN A 92 -11.66 -30.41 -15.29
N ASP A 93 -11.28 -29.30 -14.67
CA ASP A 93 -9.98 -28.62 -14.81
C ASP A 93 -8.98 -28.99 -13.70
N SER A 94 -9.32 -29.89 -12.78
CA SER A 94 -8.39 -30.39 -11.74
C SER A 94 -7.17 -31.10 -12.34
N TYR A 95 -5.97 -30.97 -11.78
CA TYR A 95 -4.77 -31.54 -12.41
C TYR A 95 -3.78 -32.08 -11.37
N ILE A 96 -2.86 -32.94 -11.81
CA ILE A 96 -1.82 -33.48 -10.94
C ILE A 96 -0.70 -32.44 -10.80
N ALA A 97 -0.35 -32.12 -9.56
CA ALA A 97 0.67 -31.15 -9.19
C ALA A 97 1.72 -31.81 -8.27
N LEU A 98 2.95 -31.29 -8.34
CA LEU A 98 4.04 -31.73 -7.45
C LEU A 98 3.89 -31.08 -6.08
N GLY A 99 4.24 -31.79 -5.01
CA GLY A 99 4.26 -31.24 -3.65
C GLY A 99 5.14 -29.98 -3.53
N SER A 100 6.22 -29.90 -4.31
CA SER A 100 7.13 -28.74 -4.37
C SER A 100 6.50 -27.47 -4.96
N SER A 101 5.31 -27.56 -5.57
CA SER A 101 4.57 -26.39 -6.05
C SER A 101 3.80 -25.66 -4.94
N TYR A 102 3.73 -26.28 -3.75
CA TYR A 102 3.04 -25.76 -2.58
C TYR A 102 4.04 -25.19 -1.58
N ALA A 103 3.67 -24.07 -0.96
CA ALA A 103 4.48 -23.41 0.04
C ALA A 103 4.04 -23.82 1.45
N GLN A 104 3.03 -23.15 2.00
CA GLN A 104 2.56 -23.37 3.37
C GLN A 104 1.19 -24.03 3.37
N GLN A 105 1.05 -25.13 4.09
CA GLN A 105 -0.25 -25.74 4.33
C GLN A 105 -1.09 -24.88 5.29
N TYR A 106 -2.33 -24.61 4.92
CA TYR A 106 -3.30 -23.92 5.76
C TYR A 106 -4.45 -24.82 6.24
N TRP A 107 -4.59 -26.03 5.67
CA TRP A 107 -5.64 -26.98 6.05
C TRP A 107 -5.21 -28.44 5.85
N PRO A 108 -5.52 -29.38 6.76
CA PRO A 108 -6.02 -29.16 8.12
C PRO A 108 -4.94 -28.54 9.02
N MET A 109 -5.33 -27.70 9.98
CA MET A 109 -4.37 -27.04 10.88
C MET A 109 -3.78 -28.03 11.88
N GLY A 110 -2.44 -28.08 11.98
CA GLY A 110 -1.72 -28.88 12.98
C GLY A 110 -1.31 -30.29 12.52
N VAL A 111 -1.47 -30.63 11.25
CA VAL A 111 -0.95 -31.86 10.64
C VAL A 111 -0.09 -31.47 9.46
N ASP A 112 1.20 -31.78 9.49
CA ASP A 112 2.08 -31.63 8.32
C ASP A 112 1.84 -32.80 7.37
N VAL A 113 0.93 -32.63 6.40
CA VAL A 113 0.64 -33.67 5.40
C VAL A 113 1.64 -33.67 4.25
N LEU A 114 2.52 -32.68 4.15
CA LEU A 114 3.61 -32.67 3.16
C LEU A 114 4.71 -33.68 3.54
N GLY A 115 4.83 -34.02 4.82
CA GLY A 115 5.76 -35.03 5.34
C GLY A 115 5.17 -36.44 5.54
N LEU A 116 3.89 -36.68 5.20
CA LEU A 116 3.27 -38.01 5.32
C LEU A 116 3.63 -38.87 4.10
N GLY A 117 4.06 -40.12 4.33
CA GLY A 117 4.26 -41.10 3.26
C GLY A 117 2.96 -41.45 2.52
N ALA A 118 3.06 -42.03 1.31
CA ALA A 118 1.93 -42.32 0.43
C ALA A 118 0.75 -42.97 1.14
N ILE A 119 -0.45 -42.39 0.98
CA ILE A 119 -1.70 -43.04 1.37
C ILE A 119 -2.08 -43.98 0.21
N GLY A 120 -1.89 -45.29 0.39
CA GLY A 120 -2.11 -46.27 -0.68
C GLY A 120 -3.58 -46.41 -1.08
N ALA A 121 -3.86 -46.49 -2.38
CA ALA A 121 -5.19 -46.74 -2.89
C ALA A 121 -5.73 -48.14 -2.50
N LEU A 122 -7.00 -48.15 -2.09
CA LEU A 122 -7.93 -49.28 -1.97
C LEU A 122 -7.43 -50.66 -2.46
N SER A 123 -7.03 -51.55 -1.54
CA SER A 123 -7.02 -52.99 -1.82
C SER A 123 -8.39 -53.59 -1.52
N ALA A 124 -9.22 -53.68 -2.56
CA ALA A 124 -10.47 -54.42 -2.54
C ALA A 124 -10.20 -55.93 -2.68
N GLN A 125 -9.98 -56.62 -1.56
CA GLN A 125 -10.17 -58.08 -1.47
C GLN A 125 -10.76 -58.45 -0.10
N ALA A 126 -12.08 -58.31 0.02
CA ALA A 126 -12.88 -59.07 0.95
C ALA A 126 -14.10 -59.60 0.19
N GLU A 127 -14.19 -60.92 0.12
CA GLU A 127 -15.30 -61.69 -0.45
C GLU A 127 -16.61 -61.34 0.30
N PRO A 128 -17.77 -61.29 -0.37
CA PRO A 128 -18.94 -60.61 0.16
C PRO A 128 -19.71 -61.49 1.15
N GLU A 129 -19.70 -61.14 2.42
CA GLU A 129 -20.73 -61.62 3.35
C GLU A 129 -21.87 -60.60 3.39
N ILE A 130 -23.04 -61.06 2.94
CA ILE A 130 -24.27 -60.27 2.84
C ILE A 130 -24.77 -59.94 4.25
N VAL A 131 -24.79 -58.66 4.62
CA VAL A 131 -25.47 -58.14 5.82
C VAL A 131 -26.18 -56.80 5.47
N PRO A 132 -27.41 -56.55 5.96
CA PRO A 132 -28.37 -55.59 5.37
C PRO A 132 -28.04 -54.10 5.63
N PRO A 133 -28.74 -53.14 4.99
CA PRO A 133 -28.36 -51.73 5.04
C PRO A 133 -28.55 -51.15 6.44
N VAL A 134 -27.46 -50.65 7.04
CA VAL A 134 -27.49 -49.79 8.24
C VAL A 134 -27.56 -48.32 7.81
N ARG A 135 -28.38 -47.56 8.53
CA ARG A 135 -28.80 -46.17 8.25
C ARG A 135 -27.61 -45.20 8.25
N ALA A 136 -27.65 -44.25 7.31
CA ALA A 136 -26.74 -43.10 7.16
C ALA A 136 -26.79 -42.05 8.30
N GLY A 137 -27.24 -42.42 9.51
CA GLY A 137 -27.31 -41.52 10.66
C GLY A 137 -26.16 -41.71 11.68
N GLU A 138 -25.39 -42.79 11.60
CA GLU A 138 -24.42 -43.15 12.65
C GLU A 138 -22.98 -42.76 12.33
N GLN A 139 -22.64 -42.50 11.06
CA GLN A 139 -21.27 -42.11 10.66
C GLN A 139 -20.94 -40.63 10.91
N SER A 140 -21.93 -39.73 10.99
CA SER A 140 -21.69 -38.35 11.43
C SER A 140 -21.38 -38.27 12.93
N ALA A 141 -22.01 -39.13 13.74
CA ALA A 141 -21.74 -39.21 15.18
C ALA A 141 -20.33 -39.76 15.47
N GLN A 142 -19.85 -40.72 14.67
CA GLN A 142 -18.53 -41.31 14.87
C GLN A 142 -17.38 -40.38 14.50
N LEU A 143 -17.51 -39.49 13.51
CA LEU A 143 -16.49 -38.47 13.19
C LEU A 143 -16.45 -37.33 14.22
N GLN A 144 -17.61 -36.98 14.81
CA GLN A 144 -17.67 -36.08 15.97
C GLN A 144 -17.00 -36.70 17.20
N ASP A 145 -17.14 -38.00 17.41
CA ASP A 145 -16.50 -38.70 18.53
C ASP A 145 -14.96 -38.74 18.40
N VAL A 146 -14.37 -38.83 17.20
CA VAL A 146 -12.90 -38.85 17.05
C VAL A 146 -12.24 -37.48 17.29
N ILE A 147 -12.88 -36.36 16.91
CA ILE A 147 -12.36 -35.01 17.20
C ILE A 147 -12.55 -34.66 18.68
N THR A 148 -13.62 -35.16 19.30
CA THR A 148 -13.89 -35.00 20.74
C THR A 148 -13.02 -35.94 21.61
N ALA A 149 -12.54 -37.06 21.05
CA ALA A 149 -11.77 -38.08 21.77
C ALA A 149 -10.36 -37.64 22.21
N GLN A 150 -9.81 -36.52 21.72
CA GLN A 150 -8.52 -36.01 22.18
C GLN A 150 -8.58 -35.06 23.38
N ASP A 151 -9.78 -34.58 23.74
CA ASP A 151 -9.98 -33.70 24.88
C ASP A 151 -10.66 -34.46 26.03
N THR A 152 -9.90 -35.31 26.71
CA THR A 152 -10.41 -36.26 27.71
C THR A 152 -10.87 -35.60 29.04
N GLU A 153 -10.72 -34.28 29.18
CA GLU A 153 -11.12 -33.58 30.40
C GLU A 153 -12.63 -33.30 30.42
N THR A 154 -13.32 -33.87 31.41
CA THR A 154 -14.70 -33.48 31.72
C THR A 154 -14.78 -32.00 32.14
N PRO A 155 -15.94 -31.32 32.01
CA PRO A 155 -16.11 -29.95 32.48
C PRO A 155 -15.74 -29.74 33.96
N ALA A 156 -15.94 -30.76 34.80
CA ALA A 156 -15.57 -30.73 36.21
C ALA A 156 -14.05 -30.86 36.45
N GLN A 157 -13.32 -31.54 35.57
CA GLN A 157 -11.85 -31.56 35.59
C GLN A 157 -11.28 -30.25 35.05
N ALA A 158 -11.83 -29.73 33.94
CA ALA A 158 -11.43 -28.45 33.37
C ALA A 158 -11.59 -27.27 34.36
N ARG A 159 -12.68 -27.24 35.15
CA ARG A 159 -12.87 -26.24 36.22
C ARG A 159 -11.85 -26.37 37.35
N ARG A 160 -11.42 -27.60 37.68
CA ARG A 160 -10.41 -27.85 38.71
C ARG A 160 -9.01 -27.44 38.23
N SER A 161 -8.66 -27.71 36.97
CA SER A 161 -7.40 -27.22 36.41
C SER A 161 -7.39 -25.70 36.23
N GLU A 162 -8.54 -25.12 35.87
CA GLU A 162 -8.70 -23.67 35.77
C GLU A 162 -8.56 -22.93 37.12
N SER A 163 -9.04 -23.52 38.23
CA SER A 163 -8.91 -22.91 39.55
C SER A 163 -7.47 -22.82 40.04
N GLN A 164 -6.58 -23.67 39.50
CA GLN A 164 -5.14 -23.67 39.77
C GLN A 164 -4.37 -22.60 38.98
N LEU A 165 -5.00 -21.94 37.99
CA LEU A 165 -4.37 -20.89 37.21
C LEU A 165 -4.10 -19.63 38.06
N THR A 166 -2.90 -19.10 37.93
CA THR A 166 -2.51 -17.81 38.51
C THR A 166 -3.27 -16.65 37.85
N ALA A 167 -3.33 -15.50 38.52
CA ALA A 167 -3.94 -14.30 37.95
C ALA A 167 -3.26 -13.86 36.63
N ALA A 168 -1.95 -14.11 36.47
CA ALA A 168 -1.22 -13.82 35.24
C ALA A 168 -1.68 -14.71 34.08
N GLN A 169 -1.75 -16.03 34.31
CA GLN A 169 -2.22 -17.01 33.30
C GLN A 169 -3.68 -16.76 32.90
N LYS A 170 -4.54 -16.33 33.85
CA LYS A 170 -5.93 -15.95 33.53
C LYS A 170 -6.02 -14.72 32.63
N ARG A 171 -5.19 -13.71 32.89
CA ARG A 171 -5.09 -12.51 32.04
C ARG A 171 -4.55 -12.84 30.64
N GLU A 172 -3.60 -13.76 30.57
CA GLU A 172 -3.04 -14.23 29.30
C GLU A 172 -4.13 -14.91 28.44
N LEU A 173 -4.94 -15.78 29.04
CA LEU A 173 -6.08 -16.40 28.34
C LEU A 173 -7.14 -15.39 27.89
N GLN A 174 -7.46 -14.39 28.72
CA GLN A 174 -8.34 -13.30 28.29
C GLN A 174 -7.74 -12.50 27.12
N THR A 175 -6.42 -12.30 27.11
CA THR A 175 -5.71 -11.63 26.01
C THR A 175 -5.80 -12.46 24.72
N ALA A 176 -5.62 -13.77 24.82
CA ALA A 176 -5.75 -14.68 23.69
C ALA A 176 -7.20 -14.78 23.17
N LEU A 177 -8.20 -14.81 24.06
CA LEU A 177 -9.63 -14.76 23.69
C LEU A 177 -10.00 -13.42 23.03
N GLN A 178 -9.42 -12.32 23.48
CA GLN A 178 -9.61 -11.01 22.86
C GLN A 178 -8.99 -10.97 21.46
N TRP A 179 -7.80 -11.54 21.31
CA TRP A 179 -7.15 -11.70 20.00
C TRP A 179 -7.98 -12.57 19.06
N ALA A 180 -8.60 -13.64 19.55
CA ALA A 180 -9.49 -14.49 18.78
C ALA A 180 -10.82 -13.81 18.40
N GLY A 181 -11.02 -12.53 18.73
CA GLY A 181 -12.20 -11.75 18.34
C GLY A 181 -13.47 -12.03 19.17
N VAL A 182 -13.40 -12.93 20.15
CA VAL A 182 -14.58 -13.38 20.92
C VAL A 182 -14.74 -12.66 22.27
N TYR A 183 -13.76 -11.86 22.69
CA TYR A 183 -13.76 -11.19 24.00
C TYR A 183 -13.46 -9.68 23.88
N THR A 184 -14.41 -8.85 24.27
CA THR A 184 -14.33 -7.38 24.12
C THR A 184 -14.22 -6.62 25.45
N ALA A 185 -14.20 -7.32 26.59
CA ALA A 185 -14.12 -6.70 27.91
C ALA A 185 -12.68 -6.50 28.40
N ALA A 186 -12.51 -5.79 29.52
CA ALA A 186 -11.21 -5.51 30.12
C ALA A 186 -10.52 -6.78 30.62
N ILE A 187 -9.20 -6.85 30.46
CA ILE A 187 -8.36 -7.96 30.93
C ILE A 187 -8.09 -7.78 32.43
N ASP A 188 -8.84 -8.47 33.27
CA ASP A 188 -8.83 -8.33 34.73
C ASP A 188 -8.38 -9.60 35.47
N GLY A 189 -8.22 -10.72 34.76
CA GLY A 189 -7.91 -12.04 35.31
C GLY A 189 -9.10 -12.72 35.99
N ALA A 190 -10.31 -12.13 35.88
CA ALA A 190 -11.53 -12.66 36.47
C ALA A 190 -12.38 -13.37 35.42
N PHE A 191 -12.70 -14.64 35.67
CA PHE A 191 -13.53 -15.45 34.76
C PHE A 191 -15.02 -15.31 35.09
N GLY A 192 -15.53 -14.10 34.90
CA GLY A 192 -16.95 -13.77 35.01
C GLY A 192 -17.76 -14.19 33.77
N ARG A 193 -19.04 -13.80 33.74
CA ARG A 193 -19.98 -14.13 32.66
C ARG A 193 -19.45 -13.79 31.25
N GLY A 194 -18.77 -12.64 31.10
CA GLY A 194 -18.18 -12.23 29.83
C GLY A 194 -17.11 -13.19 29.33
N THR A 195 -16.17 -13.58 30.20
CA THR A 195 -15.09 -14.50 29.84
C THR A 195 -15.63 -15.91 29.55
N ARG A 196 -16.64 -16.38 30.29
CA ARG A 196 -17.32 -17.66 30.03
C ARG A 196 -17.97 -17.71 28.65
N ASN A 197 -18.68 -16.63 28.28
CA ASN A 197 -19.32 -16.51 26.98
C ASN A 197 -18.29 -16.50 25.85
N ALA A 198 -17.16 -15.82 26.05
CA ALA A 198 -16.06 -15.80 25.08
C ALA A 198 -15.40 -17.18 24.93
N MET A 199 -15.16 -17.90 26.02
CA MET A 199 -14.67 -19.29 25.97
C MET A 199 -15.63 -20.20 25.21
N ALA A 200 -16.94 -20.08 25.45
CA ALA A 200 -17.97 -20.83 24.74
C ALA A 200 -18.08 -20.45 23.25
N ALA A 201 -17.88 -19.17 22.91
CA ALA A 201 -17.81 -18.71 21.53
C ALA A 201 -16.58 -19.29 20.82
N TRP A 202 -15.40 -19.15 21.41
CA TRP A 202 -14.17 -19.74 20.87
C TRP A 202 -14.27 -21.26 20.70
N GLN A 203 -14.88 -21.97 21.67
CA GLN A 203 -15.14 -23.40 21.56
C GLN A 203 -16.00 -23.73 20.33
N ARG A 204 -17.11 -23.01 20.12
CA ARG A 204 -17.99 -23.19 18.95
C ARG A 204 -17.24 -22.92 17.64
N ASP A 205 -16.49 -21.83 17.58
CA ASP A 205 -15.75 -21.42 16.37
C ASP A 205 -14.65 -22.42 16.01
N ASN A 206 -14.18 -23.22 16.98
CA ASN A 206 -13.17 -24.26 16.81
C ASN A 206 -13.74 -25.69 16.80
N GLY A 207 -15.08 -25.84 16.73
CA GLY A 207 -15.74 -27.15 16.60
C GLY A 207 -15.84 -27.97 17.90
N PHE A 208 -15.65 -27.35 19.07
CA PHE A 208 -15.78 -27.98 20.38
C PHE A 208 -17.16 -27.76 21.00
N GLU A 209 -17.53 -28.59 21.97
CA GLU A 209 -18.72 -28.34 22.80
C GLU A 209 -18.58 -27.02 23.59
N ALA A 210 -19.63 -26.19 23.54
CA ALA A 210 -19.67 -24.84 24.10
C ALA A 210 -19.88 -24.82 25.62
N THR A 211 -18.98 -25.45 26.37
CA THR A 211 -19.09 -25.60 27.84
C THR A 211 -18.80 -24.31 28.61
N GLY A 212 -18.14 -23.33 27.96
CA GLY A 212 -17.73 -22.07 28.58
C GLY A 212 -16.59 -22.21 29.58
N VAL A 213 -15.96 -23.38 29.63
CA VAL A 213 -14.77 -23.68 30.43
C VAL A 213 -13.79 -24.39 29.52
N LEU A 214 -12.66 -23.74 29.22
CA LEU A 214 -11.63 -24.33 28.37
C LEU A 214 -10.90 -25.44 29.13
N THR A 215 -10.74 -26.60 28.51
CA THR A 215 -9.89 -27.69 29.01
C THR A 215 -8.41 -27.29 28.98
N THR A 216 -7.54 -28.08 29.62
CA THR A 216 -6.09 -27.84 29.56
C THR A 216 -5.56 -27.82 28.14
N GLN A 217 -6.02 -28.73 27.28
CA GLN A 217 -5.60 -28.80 25.88
C GLN A 217 -6.14 -27.62 25.06
N GLN A 218 -7.40 -27.24 25.26
CA GLN A 218 -8.01 -26.07 24.59
C GLN A 218 -7.29 -24.77 24.96
N ARG A 219 -6.94 -24.58 26.24
CA ARG A 219 -6.14 -23.42 26.68
C ARG A 219 -4.76 -23.41 26.02
N ALA A 220 -4.09 -24.56 25.95
CA ALA A 220 -2.81 -24.67 25.26
C ALA A 220 -2.92 -24.36 23.77
N ARG A 221 -3.97 -24.84 23.08
CA ARG A 221 -4.24 -24.56 21.67
C ARG A 221 -4.52 -23.08 21.41
N LEU A 222 -5.35 -22.46 22.25
CA LEU A 222 -5.63 -21.03 22.17
C LEU A 222 -4.35 -20.20 22.36
N LEU A 223 -3.52 -20.55 23.35
CA LEU A 223 -2.26 -19.86 23.61
C LEU A 223 -1.23 -20.11 22.49
N ALA A 224 -1.15 -21.32 21.95
CA ALA A 224 -0.27 -21.65 20.84
C ALA A 224 -0.66 -20.88 19.56
N ALA A 225 -1.95 -20.80 19.24
CA ALA A 225 -2.43 -19.99 18.12
C ALA A 225 -2.11 -18.49 18.34
N TYR A 226 -2.25 -18.02 19.58
CA TYR A 226 -1.92 -16.67 19.97
C TYR A 226 -0.42 -16.34 19.86
N THR A 227 0.48 -17.28 20.15
CA THR A 227 1.93 -17.09 19.99
C THR A 227 2.40 -17.30 18.56
N ALA A 228 1.79 -18.24 17.84
CA ALA A 228 2.20 -18.65 16.50
C ALA A 228 2.17 -17.53 15.46
N ILE A 229 1.37 -16.48 15.68
CA ILE A 229 1.31 -15.33 14.76
C ILE A 229 2.64 -14.58 14.66
N LEU A 230 3.47 -14.62 15.70
CA LEU A 230 4.82 -14.03 15.73
C LEU A 230 5.91 -15.05 15.33
N ASP A 231 5.56 -16.31 15.11
CA ASP A 231 6.52 -17.32 14.68
C ASP A 231 7.07 -16.93 13.30
N GLY A 232 8.37 -17.15 13.11
CA GLY A 232 9.08 -16.75 11.90
C GLY A 232 9.51 -15.29 11.85
N LEU A 233 9.11 -14.43 12.80
CA LEU A 233 9.58 -13.03 12.85
C LEU A 233 10.84 -12.81 13.68
N ASP A 234 11.17 -13.72 14.60
CA ASP A 234 12.35 -13.64 15.47
C ASP A 234 12.44 -12.29 16.21
N MET A 235 11.44 -12.03 17.05
CA MET A 235 11.32 -10.79 17.83
C MET A 235 12.44 -10.69 18.87
N ARG A 236 13.48 -9.90 18.58
CA ARG A 236 14.67 -9.74 19.44
C ARG A 236 14.82 -8.33 19.93
N MET A 237 15.26 -8.18 21.18
CA MET A 237 15.60 -6.88 21.75
C MET A 237 16.83 -6.32 21.02
N VAL A 238 16.64 -5.23 20.30
CA VAL A 238 17.71 -4.46 19.66
C VAL A 238 17.99 -3.24 20.52
N ARG A 239 19.23 -3.12 21.00
CA ARG A 239 19.70 -1.97 21.76
C ARG A 239 20.63 -1.17 20.86
N ASP A 240 20.21 0.03 20.49
CA ASP A 240 20.93 0.95 19.64
C ASP A 240 21.47 2.10 20.49
N THR A 241 22.77 2.03 20.82
CA THR A 241 23.42 3.04 21.66
C THR A 241 23.70 4.35 20.94
N GLU A 242 23.86 4.31 19.61
CA GLU A 242 24.01 5.51 18.78
C GLU A 242 22.69 6.27 18.74
N ALA A 243 21.57 5.56 18.57
CA ALA A 243 20.24 6.17 18.62
C ALA A 243 19.70 6.38 20.06
N GLY A 244 20.39 5.90 21.09
CA GLY A 244 19.96 6.02 22.49
C GLY A 244 18.58 5.40 22.74
N LEU A 245 18.29 4.22 22.19
CA LEU A 245 17.02 3.53 22.42
C LEU A 245 17.18 2.01 22.37
N ALA A 246 16.21 1.30 22.94
CA ALA A 246 16.09 -0.14 22.77
C ALA A 246 14.64 -0.56 22.52
N VAL A 247 14.44 -1.53 21.64
CA VAL A 247 13.10 -2.01 21.25
C VAL A 247 13.20 -3.42 20.67
N LYS A 248 12.19 -4.26 20.87
CA LYS A 248 12.11 -5.56 20.18
C LYS A 248 11.75 -5.36 18.71
N LEU A 249 12.56 -5.88 17.79
CA LEU A 249 12.32 -5.83 16.35
C LEU A 249 12.14 -7.23 15.75
N PRO A 250 11.38 -7.39 14.65
CA PRO A 250 11.21 -8.65 13.94
C PRO A 250 12.44 -8.97 13.07
N THR A 251 13.54 -9.38 13.69
CA THR A 251 14.87 -9.47 13.07
C THR A 251 15.01 -10.52 11.96
N ALA A 252 14.03 -11.41 11.79
CA ALA A 252 13.99 -12.31 10.65
C ALA A 252 13.57 -11.61 9.35
N VAL A 253 12.77 -10.54 9.44
CA VAL A 253 12.18 -9.85 8.28
C VAL A 253 12.68 -8.42 8.09
N VAL A 254 13.40 -7.85 9.07
CA VAL A 254 14.08 -6.56 8.93
C VAL A 254 15.56 -6.66 9.31
N ARG A 255 16.42 -5.90 8.62
CA ARG A 255 17.87 -5.85 8.86
C ARG A 255 18.35 -4.41 8.84
N PHE A 256 19.25 -4.08 9.77
CA PHE A 256 19.89 -2.76 9.83
C PHE A 256 20.60 -2.43 8.51
N GLN A 257 20.30 -1.26 7.96
CA GLN A 257 20.83 -0.75 6.70
C GLN A 257 21.86 0.35 6.96
N GLY A 258 21.55 1.30 7.84
CA GLY A 258 22.44 2.41 8.13
C GLY A 258 21.82 3.47 9.03
N TYR A 259 22.63 4.47 9.36
CA TYR A 259 22.19 5.68 10.03
C TYR A 259 22.06 6.80 9.01
N GLU A 260 20.93 7.48 9.01
CA GLU A 260 20.72 8.74 8.30
C GLU A 260 19.86 9.61 9.21
N ALA A 261 20.49 10.47 10.00
CA ALA A 261 19.81 11.23 11.05
C ALA A 261 18.58 11.99 10.49
N PRO A 262 17.41 11.92 11.15
CA PRO A 262 17.18 11.43 12.52
C PRO A 262 16.83 9.92 12.62
N PHE A 263 17.13 9.12 11.60
CA PHE A 263 16.73 7.71 11.49
C PHE A 263 17.88 6.72 11.62
N ALA A 264 17.64 5.64 12.36
CA ALA A 264 18.33 4.36 12.17
C ALA A 264 17.42 3.45 11.33
N GLN A 265 17.86 3.08 10.14
CA GLN A 265 17.02 2.43 9.14
C GLN A 265 17.21 0.91 9.14
N TYR A 266 16.11 0.18 9.10
CA TYR A 266 16.06 -1.27 8.99
C TYR A 266 15.18 -1.65 7.80
N ASP A 267 15.81 -2.24 6.78
CA ASP A 267 15.16 -2.62 5.53
C ASP A 267 14.64 -4.06 5.53
N SER A 268 13.73 -4.35 4.60
CA SER A 268 13.14 -5.68 4.41
C SER A 268 14.20 -6.72 4.08
N VAL A 269 14.08 -7.89 4.72
CA VAL A 269 14.83 -9.09 4.33
C VAL A 269 13.98 -9.87 3.33
N GLY A 270 14.49 -10.01 2.10
CA GLY A 270 13.74 -10.64 1.00
C GLY A 270 12.49 -9.84 0.63
N ASP A 271 11.48 -10.54 0.12
CA ASP A 271 10.27 -9.94 -0.45
C ASP A 271 9.15 -9.69 0.59
N PHE A 272 9.47 -9.72 1.90
CA PHE A 272 8.46 -9.55 2.95
C PHE A 272 7.86 -8.14 2.97
N GLY A 273 8.64 -7.12 2.61
CA GLY A 273 8.17 -5.73 2.50
C GLY A 273 8.03 -4.98 3.83
N ALA A 274 8.50 -5.54 4.94
CA ALA A 274 8.51 -4.83 6.22
C ALA A 274 9.75 -3.93 6.35
N ARG A 275 9.58 -2.74 6.92
CA ARG A 275 10.69 -1.83 7.24
C ARG A 275 10.47 -1.21 8.61
N VAL A 276 11.55 -0.89 9.31
CA VAL A 276 11.50 -0.17 10.59
C VAL A 276 12.43 1.03 10.52
N LEU A 277 11.93 2.20 10.92
CA LEU A 277 12.76 3.37 11.18
C LEU A 277 12.74 3.64 12.68
N LEU A 278 13.90 3.64 13.32
CA LEU A 278 14.03 4.13 14.69
C LEU A 278 14.36 5.61 14.63
N ILE A 279 13.61 6.41 15.37
CA ILE A 279 13.65 7.87 15.31
C ILE A 279 14.37 8.34 16.57
N SER A 280 15.42 9.15 16.41
CA SER A 280 16.16 9.72 17.54
C SER A 280 16.81 11.04 17.16
N GLN A 281 16.42 12.12 17.82
CA GLN A 281 17.04 13.43 17.67
C GLN A 281 16.90 14.25 18.95
N SER A 282 17.77 15.24 19.14
CA SER A 282 17.55 16.28 20.13
C SER A 282 16.45 17.24 19.67
N GLY A 283 15.61 17.72 20.58
CA GLY A 283 14.63 18.76 20.25
C GLY A 283 13.65 19.05 21.37
N ASP A 284 12.76 19.99 21.10
CA ASP A 284 11.71 20.42 22.01
C ASP A 284 10.32 20.21 21.38
N ARG A 285 9.31 20.96 21.84
CA ARG A 285 7.94 20.85 21.30
C ARG A 285 7.84 21.34 19.86
N ASP A 286 8.60 22.36 19.48
CA ASP A 286 8.57 22.90 18.13
C ASP A 286 9.31 21.94 17.20
N GLY A 287 10.43 21.36 17.66
CA GLY A 287 11.11 20.26 16.96
C GLY A 287 10.22 19.02 16.77
N LEU A 288 9.39 18.68 17.76
CA LEU A 288 8.43 17.57 17.65
C LEU A 288 7.35 17.85 16.61
N ALA A 289 6.79 19.07 16.58
CA ALA A 289 5.80 19.49 15.59
C ALA A 289 6.42 19.52 14.17
N GLY A 290 7.63 20.06 14.03
CA GLY A 290 8.36 20.06 12.76
C GLY A 290 8.61 18.66 12.23
N LEU A 291 9.03 17.71 13.08
CA LEU A 291 9.18 16.32 12.69
C LEU A 291 7.83 15.69 12.26
N TYR A 292 6.75 15.97 12.98
CA TYR A 292 5.41 15.51 12.63
C TYR A 292 4.99 15.98 11.22
N ASP A 293 5.28 17.24 10.87
CA ASP A 293 4.98 17.79 9.55
C ASP A 293 5.88 17.17 8.47
N ILE A 294 7.19 17.06 8.72
CA ILE A 294 8.15 16.48 7.77
C ILE A 294 7.81 15.01 7.47
N LEU A 295 7.50 14.19 8.48
CA LEU A 295 7.22 12.77 8.23
C LEU A 295 6.03 12.57 7.28
N GLN A 296 5.06 13.47 7.26
CA GLN A 296 3.88 13.37 6.39
C GLN A 296 4.18 13.70 4.93
N THR A 297 5.30 14.36 4.64
CA THR A 297 5.73 14.62 3.26
C THR A 297 6.40 13.40 2.63
N LEU A 298 6.85 12.43 3.44
CA LEU A 298 7.53 11.24 2.95
C LEU A 298 6.57 10.28 2.24
N THR A 299 7.04 9.64 1.17
CA THR A 299 6.26 8.64 0.41
C THR A 299 5.90 7.41 1.24
N ILE A 300 6.78 7.02 2.17
CA ILE A 300 6.58 5.93 3.14
C ILE A 300 5.51 6.23 4.20
N VAL A 301 4.97 7.44 4.22
CA VAL A 301 3.81 7.82 5.04
C VAL A 301 2.63 8.14 4.12
N PRO A 302 1.74 7.17 3.88
CA PRO A 302 0.55 7.39 3.06
C PRO A 302 -0.40 8.42 3.66
N LEU A 303 -1.21 9.04 2.81
CA LEU A 303 -2.07 10.17 3.16
C LEU A 303 -3.35 9.76 3.93
N GLU A 304 -3.83 8.53 3.77
CA GLU A 304 -5.03 8.09 4.49
C GLU A 304 -4.72 7.58 5.89
N GLY A 305 -5.67 7.73 6.83
CA GLY A 305 -5.59 7.16 8.18
C GLY A 305 -5.47 8.17 9.32
N PRO A 306 -5.63 7.72 10.57
CA PRO A 306 -5.69 8.59 11.74
C PRO A 306 -4.34 9.23 12.05
N ARG A 307 -4.38 10.52 12.42
CA ARG A 307 -3.23 11.32 12.83
C ARG A 307 -3.56 12.07 14.10
N SER A 308 -2.62 12.13 15.04
CA SER A 308 -2.78 12.92 16.25
C SER A 308 -1.45 13.46 16.72
N LEU A 309 -1.43 14.77 17.00
CA LEU A 309 -0.33 15.47 17.64
C LEU A 309 -0.78 15.91 19.03
N SER A 310 -0.01 15.52 20.04
CA SER A 310 -0.18 15.91 21.44
C SER A 310 1.01 16.76 21.88
N ARG A 311 0.93 17.33 23.10
CA ARG A 311 1.97 18.22 23.64
C ARG A 311 3.39 17.62 23.66
N ASN A 312 3.52 16.30 23.80
CA ASN A 312 4.79 15.59 23.96
C ASN A 312 4.84 14.27 23.19
N SER A 313 3.92 14.03 22.26
CA SER A 313 3.92 12.82 21.44
C SER A 313 3.08 13.01 20.20
N PHE A 314 3.31 12.20 19.18
CA PHE A 314 2.40 12.09 18.06
C PHE A 314 2.28 10.64 17.60
N LYS A 315 1.18 10.38 16.91
CA LYS A 315 0.91 9.12 16.21
C LYS A 315 0.44 9.41 14.80
N ILE A 316 1.01 8.69 13.84
CA ILE A 316 0.59 8.74 12.43
C ILE A 316 0.34 7.29 12.00
N VAL A 317 -0.85 7.01 11.50
CA VAL A 317 -1.16 5.78 10.79
C VAL A 317 -1.45 6.16 9.35
N GLY A 318 -0.54 5.81 8.44
CA GLY A 318 -0.67 6.00 7.00
C GLY A 318 -1.11 4.70 6.33
N ARG A 319 -2.23 4.71 5.62
CA ARG A 319 -2.74 3.57 4.83
C ARG A 319 -2.56 3.86 3.35
N GLY A 320 -1.75 3.05 2.68
CA GLY A 320 -1.53 3.12 1.23
C GLY A 320 -2.14 1.92 0.51
N PRO A 321 -1.93 1.81 -0.82
CA PRO A 321 -2.42 0.70 -1.62
C PRO A 321 -1.60 -0.59 -1.49
N ASP A 322 -0.35 -0.50 -1.00
CA ASP A 322 0.57 -1.65 -0.89
C ASP A 322 0.97 -1.97 0.55
N PHE A 323 0.98 -0.96 1.43
CA PHE A 323 1.45 -1.08 2.80
C PHE A 323 0.71 -0.13 3.75
N VAL A 324 0.85 -0.39 5.04
CA VAL A 324 0.47 0.51 6.12
C VAL A 324 1.72 0.90 6.89
N SER A 325 1.87 2.20 7.18
CA SER A 325 2.88 2.70 8.09
C SER A 325 2.26 3.19 9.40
N GLU A 326 2.91 2.88 10.51
CA GLU A 326 2.47 3.30 11.84
C GLU A 326 3.64 3.85 12.63
N THR A 327 3.50 5.10 13.05
CA THR A 327 4.54 5.89 13.72
C THR A 327 4.11 6.24 15.13
N ASP A 328 5.00 6.02 16.10
CA ASP A 328 4.85 6.45 17.49
C ASP A 328 6.10 7.21 17.93
N VAL A 329 5.95 8.49 18.26
CA VAL A 329 7.06 9.35 18.72
C VAL A 329 6.69 10.05 20.02
N ARG A 330 7.67 10.20 20.91
CA ARG A 330 7.54 10.89 22.19
C ARG A 330 8.71 11.86 22.40
N LEU A 331 8.40 12.99 23.03
CA LEU A 331 9.37 13.94 23.56
C LEU A 331 9.55 13.67 25.06
N ASN A 332 10.77 13.34 25.46
CA ASN A 332 11.18 13.13 26.85
C ASN A 332 12.36 14.06 27.16
N GLY A 333 12.14 15.09 27.97
CA GLY A 333 13.16 16.11 28.19
C GLY A 333 13.44 16.89 26.91
N ASP A 334 14.67 16.83 26.43
CA ASP A 334 15.20 17.40 25.19
C ASP A 334 15.46 16.32 24.10
N GLU A 335 14.93 15.11 24.28
CA GLU A 335 15.09 14.01 23.34
C GLU A 335 13.74 13.63 22.70
N ILE A 336 13.71 13.60 21.37
CA ILE A 336 12.58 13.12 20.56
C ILE A 336 12.93 11.73 20.06
N LYS A 337 12.19 10.72 20.54
CA LYS A 337 12.44 9.31 20.22
C LYS A 337 11.18 8.56 19.88
N GLY A 338 11.32 7.58 18.99
CA GLY A 338 10.20 6.76 18.57
C GLY A 338 10.58 5.73 17.53
N PHE A 339 9.57 5.21 16.86
CA PHE A 339 9.76 4.33 15.73
C PHE A 339 8.62 4.48 14.72
N MET A 340 8.89 4.06 13.50
CA MET A 340 7.91 3.83 12.44
C MET A 340 8.03 2.39 11.98
N LEU A 341 6.91 1.67 11.92
CA LEU A 341 6.82 0.35 11.30
C LEU A 341 6.08 0.48 9.97
N ILE A 342 6.70 0.03 8.89
CA ILE A 342 6.08 -0.15 7.57
C ILE A 342 5.80 -1.64 7.40
N TRP A 343 4.56 -1.98 7.05
CA TRP A 343 4.13 -3.38 6.95
C TRP A 343 3.26 -3.62 5.72
N PRO A 344 3.43 -4.74 5.00
CA PRO A 344 2.61 -5.08 3.84
C PRO A 344 1.12 -5.18 4.19
N LEU A 345 0.26 -4.86 3.22
CA LEU A 345 -1.18 -5.08 3.36
C LEU A 345 -1.54 -6.57 3.39
N GLY A 346 -2.70 -6.87 3.99
CA GLY A 346 -3.23 -8.24 4.09
C GLY A 346 -2.73 -9.02 5.31
N ASP A 347 -1.80 -8.46 6.10
CA ASP A 347 -1.25 -9.09 7.32
C ASP A 347 -1.42 -8.20 8.57
N ASP A 348 -2.59 -7.54 8.67
CA ASP A 348 -2.92 -6.59 9.75
C ASP A 348 -2.82 -7.22 11.15
N ALA A 349 -3.29 -8.46 11.30
CA ALA A 349 -3.27 -9.14 12.59
C ALA A 349 -1.83 -9.34 13.10
N ARG A 350 -0.88 -9.69 12.22
CA ARG A 350 0.52 -9.83 12.61
C ARG A 350 1.16 -8.46 12.86
N ARG A 351 0.88 -7.45 12.03
CA ARG A 351 1.34 -6.07 12.25
C ARG A 351 0.95 -5.56 13.64
N ASP A 352 -0.31 -5.68 14.01
CA ASP A 352 -0.83 -5.18 15.28
C ASP A 352 -0.13 -5.85 16.48
N ARG A 353 0.25 -7.13 16.32
CA ARG A 353 1.03 -7.87 17.31
C ARG A 353 2.47 -7.41 17.40
N VAL A 354 3.14 -7.20 16.27
CA VAL A 354 4.50 -6.64 16.20
C VAL A 354 4.52 -5.26 16.86
N LEU A 355 3.58 -4.38 16.51
CA LEU A 355 3.44 -3.05 17.09
C LEU A 355 3.24 -3.10 18.60
N LYS A 356 2.40 -4.03 19.09
CA LYS A 356 2.19 -4.19 20.53
C LYS A 356 3.48 -4.58 21.26
N GLU A 357 4.25 -5.51 20.71
CA GLU A 357 5.55 -5.91 21.28
C GLU A 357 6.58 -4.77 21.21
N MET A 358 6.68 -4.05 20.09
CA MET A 358 7.56 -2.88 19.94
C MET A 358 7.22 -1.81 20.98
N ARG A 359 5.93 -1.44 21.11
CA ARG A 359 5.46 -0.46 22.10
C ARG A 359 5.76 -0.86 23.53
N ALA A 360 5.55 -2.13 23.86
CA ALA A 360 5.75 -2.64 25.22
C ALA A 360 7.23 -2.76 25.60
N SER A 361 8.12 -2.93 24.62
CA SER A 361 9.56 -3.10 24.83
C SER A 361 10.38 -1.82 24.60
N PHE A 362 9.77 -0.75 24.10
CA PHE A 362 10.45 0.50 23.80
C PHE A 362 11.01 1.16 25.08
N GLU A 363 12.32 1.39 25.09
CA GLU A 363 13.07 1.99 26.19
C GLU A 363 13.92 3.15 25.65
N SER A 364 13.86 4.30 26.30
CA SER A 364 14.73 5.45 26.01
C SER A 364 16.02 5.32 26.83
N ILE A 365 17.16 5.37 26.17
CA ILE A 365 18.50 5.34 26.77
C ILE A 365 19.14 6.73 26.56
N PRO A 366 19.98 7.28 27.47
CA PRO A 366 20.59 8.59 27.25
C PRO A 366 21.37 8.67 25.92
N GLY A 367 21.24 9.80 25.22
CA GLY A 367 21.92 10.07 23.95
C GLY A 367 20.98 10.05 22.74
N VAL A 368 21.38 10.69 21.65
CA VAL A 368 20.62 10.76 20.40
C VAL A 368 21.57 10.57 19.23
N LEU A 369 21.03 10.24 18.05
CA LEU A 369 21.84 10.18 16.83
C LEU A 369 22.53 11.53 16.57
N ASP A 370 23.81 11.47 16.21
CA ASP A 370 24.53 12.64 15.72
C ASP A 370 23.82 13.16 14.44
N PRO A 371 23.44 14.44 14.37
CA PRO A 371 22.87 15.02 13.15
C PRO A 371 23.74 14.85 11.89
N GLY A 372 25.04 14.65 12.06
CA GLY A 372 25.98 14.33 10.98
C GLY A 372 26.11 12.83 10.65
N ALA A 373 25.38 11.95 11.35
CA ALA A 373 25.45 10.51 11.12
C ALA A 373 24.79 10.12 9.78
N GLY A 374 25.64 9.61 8.88
CA GLY A 374 25.24 8.94 7.65
C GLY A 374 26.31 8.97 6.58
N ILE A 375 26.10 8.18 5.52
CA ILE A 375 26.86 8.35 4.28
C ILE A 375 26.44 9.73 3.75
N PRO A 376 27.34 10.61 3.26
CA PRO A 376 26.90 11.76 2.51
C PRO A 376 26.17 11.21 1.28
N ALA A 377 24.83 11.10 1.38
CA ALA A 377 23.99 10.89 0.24
C ALA A 377 24.45 11.92 -0.78
N ALA A 378 24.81 11.49 -1.99
CA ALA A 378 25.04 12.41 -3.08
C ALA A 378 23.93 13.46 -2.98
N GLN A 379 24.26 14.75 -2.86
CA GLN A 379 23.32 15.83 -2.51
C GLN A 379 22.12 15.80 -3.45
N GLN A 380 21.13 14.97 -3.12
CA GLN A 380 19.90 14.78 -3.86
C GLN A 380 18.91 15.66 -3.13
N ILE A 381 18.50 16.73 -3.81
CA ILE A 381 17.62 17.78 -3.29
C ILE A 381 16.28 17.20 -2.80
N ASP A 382 15.95 16.00 -3.25
CA ASP A 382 14.65 15.34 -3.11
C ASP A 382 14.56 14.27 -2.02
N LEU A 383 15.62 14.08 -1.24
CA LEU A 383 15.68 13.11 -0.15
C LEU A 383 15.66 13.82 1.20
N PHE A 384 14.86 13.32 2.13
CA PHE A 384 14.97 13.66 3.54
C PHE A 384 15.55 12.45 4.29
N ALA A 385 16.80 12.56 4.73
CA ALA A 385 17.51 11.47 5.43
C ALA A 385 17.42 10.12 4.67
N GLY A 386 17.64 10.16 3.35
CA GLY A 386 17.66 8.97 2.48
C GLY A 386 16.28 8.45 2.09
N LEU A 387 15.22 9.11 2.52
CA LEU A 387 13.83 8.75 2.24
C LEU A 387 13.25 9.69 1.18
N ASP A 388 12.56 9.11 0.20
CA ASP A 388 11.92 9.86 -0.87
C ASP A 388 10.81 10.77 -0.32
N VAL A 389 10.95 12.06 -0.58
CA VAL A 389 9.88 13.04 -0.37
C VAL A 389 8.87 12.90 -1.50
N ARG A 390 7.58 12.98 -1.17
CA ARG A 390 6.51 12.96 -2.17
C ARG A 390 6.67 14.16 -3.09
N LYS A 391 6.56 13.92 -4.39
CA LYS A 391 6.62 14.95 -5.43
C LYS A 391 5.31 15.02 -6.19
N PRO A 392 4.97 16.19 -6.73
CA PRO A 392 3.88 16.26 -7.69
C PRO A 392 4.26 15.50 -8.96
N THR A 393 3.28 14.79 -9.52
CA THR A 393 3.41 14.11 -10.82
C THR A 393 3.57 15.13 -11.95
N LEU A 394 2.92 16.30 -11.79
CA LEU A 394 2.95 17.37 -12.77
C LEU A 394 2.68 18.71 -12.10
N SER A 395 3.50 19.71 -12.40
CA SER A 395 3.24 21.09 -11.96
C SER A 395 3.19 22.05 -13.14
N ARG A 396 2.24 22.98 -13.11
CA ARG A 396 1.98 23.98 -14.14
C ARG A 396 1.62 25.30 -13.51
N SER A 397 1.52 26.33 -14.34
CA SER A 397 1.08 27.64 -13.89
C SER A 397 -0.45 27.70 -13.87
N GLY A 398 -0.98 28.51 -12.98
CA GLY A 398 -2.35 29.01 -13.01
C GLY A 398 -2.35 30.48 -12.66
N PHE A 399 -3.54 31.09 -12.66
CA PHE A 399 -3.69 32.44 -12.14
C PHE A 399 -5.02 32.64 -11.42
N TYR A 400 -4.99 33.49 -10.41
CA TYR A 400 -6.17 33.86 -9.64
C TYR A 400 -7.12 34.70 -10.49
N VAL A 401 -8.43 34.40 -10.42
CA VAL A 401 -9.48 35.11 -11.18
C VAL A 401 -10.45 35.91 -10.32
N ASP A 402 -10.38 35.76 -8.99
CA ASP A 402 -11.15 36.52 -8.03
C ASP A 402 -10.40 36.75 -6.71
N ALA A 403 -10.99 37.53 -5.81
CA ALA A 403 -10.45 37.81 -4.49
C ALA A 403 -10.65 36.66 -3.48
N ALA A 404 -11.35 35.59 -3.86
CA ALA A 404 -11.54 34.39 -3.04
C ALA A 404 -10.48 33.31 -3.33
N GLY A 405 -9.61 33.55 -4.32
CA GLY A 405 -8.52 32.65 -4.68
C GLY A 405 -8.92 31.59 -5.69
N SER A 406 -10.04 31.71 -6.41
CA SER A 406 -10.36 30.81 -7.52
C SER A 406 -9.27 30.91 -8.61
N VAL A 407 -8.90 29.79 -9.22
CA VAL A 407 -7.78 29.70 -10.17
C VAL A 407 -8.24 29.17 -11.52
N VAL A 408 -7.72 29.76 -12.59
CA VAL A 408 -7.75 29.19 -13.94
C VAL A 408 -6.38 28.60 -14.26
N THR A 409 -6.35 27.39 -14.84
CA THR A 409 -5.13 26.70 -15.27
C THR A 409 -5.42 25.80 -16.47
N THR A 410 -4.39 25.11 -16.97
CA THR A 410 -4.54 24.16 -18.06
C THR A 410 -5.21 22.86 -17.61
N ALA A 411 -6.07 22.27 -18.44
CA ALA A 411 -6.69 20.98 -18.15
C ALA A 411 -5.65 19.86 -17.92
N ALA A 412 -4.49 19.94 -18.59
CA ALA A 412 -3.45 18.92 -18.51
C ALA A 412 -2.89 18.72 -17.09
N VAL A 413 -2.89 19.75 -16.23
CA VAL A 413 -2.36 19.62 -14.85
C VAL A 413 -3.34 19.00 -13.88
N VAL A 414 -4.62 18.88 -14.23
CA VAL A 414 -5.66 18.36 -13.32
C VAL A 414 -6.17 16.98 -13.75
N GLU A 415 -5.59 16.41 -14.81
CA GLU A 415 -5.99 15.11 -15.33
C GLU A 415 -5.49 13.97 -14.43
N SER A 416 -6.43 13.17 -13.93
CA SER A 416 -6.17 11.98 -13.10
C SER A 416 -5.41 12.26 -11.79
N CYS A 417 -5.50 13.47 -11.26
CA CYS A 417 -4.91 13.82 -9.96
C CYS A 417 -5.76 13.29 -8.81
N ALA A 418 -5.11 12.64 -7.83
CA ALA A 418 -5.75 12.30 -6.56
C ALA A 418 -5.92 13.53 -5.67
N ARG A 419 -4.95 14.46 -5.74
CA ARG A 419 -4.94 15.71 -4.97
C ARG A 419 -4.34 16.84 -5.80
N ILE A 420 -4.87 18.05 -5.63
CA ILE A 420 -4.41 19.27 -6.31
C ILE A 420 -4.05 20.30 -5.24
N THR A 421 -2.89 20.93 -5.38
CA THR A 421 -2.46 22.03 -4.51
C THR A 421 -2.11 23.29 -5.28
N LEU A 422 -2.24 24.42 -4.61
CA LEU A 422 -1.81 25.75 -5.02
C LEU A 422 -0.60 26.16 -4.17
N ASP A 423 0.49 26.57 -4.82
CA ASP A 423 1.79 26.91 -4.22
C ASP A 423 2.29 25.84 -3.22
N ASP A 424 2.03 24.56 -3.54
CA ASP A 424 2.34 23.36 -2.73
C ASP A 424 1.78 23.36 -1.29
N GLN A 425 0.92 24.32 -0.96
CA GLN A 425 0.43 24.55 0.40
C GLN A 425 -1.09 24.39 0.50
N PHE A 426 -1.83 24.95 -0.44
CA PHE A 426 -3.29 25.08 -0.33
C PHE A 426 -3.98 24.04 -1.20
N GLU A 427 -4.74 23.13 -0.60
CA GLU A 427 -5.53 22.19 -1.39
C GLU A 427 -6.64 22.91 -2.16
N ALA A 428 -6.87 22.45 -3.39
CA ALA A 428 -7.94 22.94 -4.24
C ALA A 428 -8.77 21.79 -4.82
N THR A 429 -10.02 22.09 -5.13
CA THR A 429 -10.96 21.17 -5.78
C THR A 429 -11.27 21.64 -7.19
N LEU A 430 -11.57 20.68 -8.07
CA LEU A 430 -11.94 20.95 -9.45
C LEU A 430 -13.37 21.50 -9.54
N ALA A 431 -13.50 22.79 -9.87
CA ALA A 431 -14.79 23.45 -10.08
C ALA A 431 -15.35 23.18 -11.49
N GLY A 432 -14.48 22.96 -12.47
CA GLY A 432 -14.88 22.62 -13.83
C GLY A 432 -13.68 22.35 -14.74
N VAL A 433 -13.89 21.56 -15.79
CA VAL A 433 -12.88 21.26 -16.80
C VAL A 433 -13.51 21.22 -18.20
N ASP A 434 -12.87 21.89 -19.15
CA ASP A 434 -13.17 21.81 -20.57
C ASP A 434 -11.92 21.28 -21.30
N ARG A 435 -11.95 19.98 -21.60
CA ARG A 435 -10.83 19.29 -22.25
C ARG A 435 -10.63 19.71 -23.70
N GLU A 436 -11.70 20.11 -24.40
CA GLU A 436 -11.58 20.54 -25.79
C GLU A 436 -10.81 21.86 -25.89
N ARG A 437 -11.04 22.76 -24.93
CA ARG A 437 -10.35 24.05 -24.84
C ARG A 437 -9.06 24.00 -24.02
N GLY A 438 -8.80 22.90 -23.32
CA GLY A 438 -7.58 22.70 -22.53
C GLY A 438 -7.52 23.54 -21.25
N ILE A 439 -8.66 23.87 -20.65
CA ILE A 439 -8.80 24.73 -19.46
C ILE A 439 -9.46 24.00 -18.28
N ALA A 440 -8.99 24.29 -17.08
CA ALA A 440 -9.58 23.86 -15.82
C ALA A 440 -9.75 25.04 -14.86
N LEU A 441 -10.75 24.93 -13.98
CA LEU A 441 -11.03 25.87 -12.92
C LEU A 441 -10.95 25.19 -11.57
N LEU A 442 -10.26 25.83 -10.64
CA LEU A 442 -10.00 25.32 -9.31
C LEU A 442 -10.55 26.29 -8.25
N THR A 443 -11.03 25.74 -7.15
CA THR A 443 -11.43 26.51 -5.96
C THR A 443 -10.63 26.02 -4.76
N PRO A 444 -9.94 26.89 -4.01
CA PRO A 444 -9.21 26.49 -2.82
C PRO A 444 -10.18 26.02 -1.73
N ASN A 445 -9.79 25.00 -0.97
CA ASN A 445 -10.58 24.44 0.13
C ASN A 445 -10.63 25.36 1.36
N GLN A 446 -9.73 26.35 1.41
CA GLN A 446 -9.64 27.36 2.44
C GLN A 446 -9.64 28.76 1.84
N SER A 447 -9.99 29.77 2.64
CA SER A 447 -9.95 31.16 2.19
C SER A 447 -8.53 31.57 1.87
N LEU A 448 -8.30 31.99 0.62
CA LEU A 448 -7.03 32.46 0.12
C LEU A 448 -7.22 33.89 -0.42
N VAL A 449 -6.33 34.81 -0.02
CA VAL A 449 -6.38 36.20 -0.48
C VAL A 449 -5.17 36.44 -1.36
N PRO A 450 -5.33 36.42 -2.69
CA PRO A 450 -4.20 36.59 -3.60
C PRO A 450 -3.73 38.06 -3.63
N PRO A 451 -2.42 38.33 -3.81
CA PRO A 451 -1.90 39.69 -3.95
C PRO A 451 -2.54 40.48 -5.11
N ALA A 452 -2.78 39.79 -6.23
CA ALA A 452 -3.52 40.30 -7.38
C ALA A 452 -4.36 39.17 -8.00
N PHE A 453 -5.36 39.54 -8.81
CA PHE A 453 -6.15 38.58 -9.58
C PHE A 453 -6.53 39.18 -10.95
N ALA A 454 -6.85 38.31 -11.88
CA ALA A 454 -7.09 38.64 -13.28
C ALA A 454 -8.17 39.71 -13.46
N GLN A 455 -7.83 40.68 -14.30
CA GLN A 455 -8.79 41.56 -14.93
C GLN A 455 -8.66 41.36 -16.44
N PHE A 456 -9.68 40.78 -17.07
CA PHE A 456 -9.68 40.47 -18.48
C PHE A 456 -9.80 41.74 -19.32
N SER A 457 -9.10 41.77 -20.45
CA SER A 457 -9.14 42.92 -21.37
C SER A 457 -10.53 43.06 -21.98
N ALA A 458 -11.15 44.22 -21.83
CA ALA A 458 -12.50 44.49 -22.33
C ALA A 458 -12.55 44.69 -23.86
N GLN A 459 -11.41 44.97 -24.49
CA GLN A 459 -11.29 45.22 -25.93
C GLN A 459 -10.34 44.21 -26.60
N PRO A 460 -10.56 43.87 -27.88
CA PRO A 460 -9.63 43.04 -28.62
C PRO A 460 -8.23 43.70 -28.69
N PRO A 461 -7.15 42.99 -28.37
CA PRO A 461 -5.80 43.54 -28.48
C PRO A 461 -5.40 43.79 -29.94
N ARG A 462 -4.45 44.69 -30.14
CA ARG A 462 -3.88 44.96 -31.47
C ARG A 462 -2.91 43.86 -31.84
N LEU A 463 -2.88 43.46 -33.11
CA LEU A 463 -1.84 42.56 -33.60
C LEU A 463 -0.47 43.24 -33.51
N GLN A 464 0.56 42.42 -33.29
CA GLN A 464 1.95 42.86 -33.08
C GLN A 464 2.14 43.73 -31.83
N SER A 465 1.19 43.74 -30.89
CA SER A 465 1.39 44.38 -29.60
C SER A 465 2.29 43.52 -28.72
N ASP A 466 3.00 44.19 -27.82
CA ASP A 466 3.75 43.54 -26.76
C ASP A 466 2.81 42.82 -25.80
N ILE A 467 3.25 41.64 -25.37
CA ILE A 467 2.58 40.81 -24.37
C ILE A 467 3.60 40.33 -23.35
N ALA A 468 3.12 39.98 -22.16
CA ALA A 468 3.91 39.29 -21.15
C ALA A 468 3.22 38.00 -20.74
N VAL A 469 3.99 36.95 -20.48
CA VAL A 469 3.50 35.69 -19.92
C VAL A 469 4.11 35.53 -18.54
N ALA A 470 3.26 35.38 -17.53
CA ALA A 470 3.70 35.02 -16.19
C ALA A 470 3.53 33.52 -15.98
N GLY A 471 4.51 32.86 -15.36
CA GLY A 471 4.45 31.43 -15.14
C GLY A 471 5.60 30.89 -14.29
N TYR A 472 5.36 29.75 -13.64
CA TYR A 472 6.38 28.94 -12.98
C TYR A 472 7.14 28.12 -14.03
N SER A 473 8.03 28.78 -14.77
CA SER A 473 8.75 28.17 -15.90
C SER A 473 9.56 26.92 -15.50
N PHE A 474 10.02 26.87 -14.25
CA PHE A 474 10.77 25.74 -13.65
C PHE A 474 9.97 25.02 -12.57
N GLU A 475 8.64 25.01 -12.66
CA GLU A 475 7.77 24.13 -11.88
C GLU A 475 7.96 24.26 -10.36
N GLY A 476 8.19 25.48 -9.87
CA GLY A 476 8.35 25.80 -8.44
C GLY A 476 9.80 25.87 -7.93
N GLN A 477 10.79 25.41 -8.69
CA GLN A 477 12.20 25.35 -8.24
C GLN A 477 12.81 26.72 -7.89
N LEU A 478 12.28 27.81 -8.47
CA LEU A 478 12.75 29.17 -8.19
C LEU A 478 11.99 29.87 -7.05
N GLY A 479 10.96 29.23 -6.48
CA GLY A 479 10.12 29.78 -5.40
C GLY A 479 9.20 30.93 -5.81
N ALA A 480 9.29 31.42 -7.05
CA ALA A 480 8.44 32.46 -7.60
C ALA A 480 8.25 32.28 -9.12
N PRO A 481 7.15 32.78 -9.70
CA PRO A 481 6.96 32.76 -11.15
C PRO A 481 7.90 33.75 -11.85
N SER A 482 8.28 33.42 -13.07
CA SER A 482 9.02 34.29 -13.99
C SER A 482 8.08 34.99 -14.98
N LEU A 483 8.54 36.13 -15.50
CA LEU A 483 7.85 36.87 -16.54
C LEU A 483 8.65 36.80 -17.84
N THR A 484 7.99 36.38 -18.92
CA THR A 484 8.59 36.34 -20.27
C THR A 484 7.84 37.26 -21.22
N PHE A 485 8.56 38.19 -21.84
CA PHE A 485 7.99 39.12 -22.81
C PHE A 485 8.00 38.54 -24.23
N GLY A 486 7.01 38.94 -25.03
CA GLY A 486 6.86 38.52 -26.41
C GLY A 486 5.90 39.42 -27.18
N THR A 487 5.36 38.90 -28.28
CA THR A 487 4.36 39.64 -29.10
C THR A 487 3.15 38.79 -29.46
N LEU A 488 2.00 39.46 -29.63
CA LEU A 488 0.79 38.85 -30.16
C LEU A 488 0.85 38.80 -31.69
N ALA A 489 1.10 37.62 -32.26
CA ALA A 489 1.21 37.45 -33.70
C ALA A 489 -0.15 37.42 -34.40
N ASP A 490 -1.17 36.79 -33.79
CA ASP A 490 -2.51 36.64 -34.37
C ASP A 490 -3.57 36.35 -33.29
N LEU A 491 -4.83 36.64 -33.59
CA LEU A 491 -5.99 36.32 -32.73
C LEU A 491 -6.76 35.08 -33.21
N LYS A 492 -6.04 34.20 -33.91
CA LYS A 492 -6.55 32.92 -34.39
C LYS A 492 -5.44 31.87 -34.41
N GLY A 493 -5.85 30.60 -34.31
CA GLY A 493 -4.98 29.45 -34.50
C GLY A 493 -4.50 29.28 -35.95
N LEU A 494 -3.63 28.29 -36.19
CA LEU A 494 -3.09 28.01 -37.52
C LEU A 494 -4.14 27.49 -38.51
N ARG A 495 -5.27 26.96 -38.03
CA ARG A 495 -6.39 26.49 -38.87
C ARG A 495 -7.57 27.47 -38.84
N GLY A 496 -7.38 28.67 -38.28
CA GLY A 496 -8.41 29.70 -38.19
C GLY A 496 -9.33 29.56 -36.98
N GLU A 497 -8.97 28.76 -35.98
CA GLU A 497 -9.68 28.66 -34.71
C GLU A 497 -9.75 30.02 -34.03
N ARG A 498 -10.95 30.50 -33.68
CA ARG A 498 -11.16 31.84 -33.09
C ARG A 498 -10.99 31.88 -31.57
N ASP A 499 -10.94 30.71 -30.93
CA ASP A 499 -10.76 30.59 -29.49
C ASP A 499 -9.26 30.69 -29.10
N LEU A 500 -8.36 30.74 -30.09
CA LEU A 500 -6.92 30.73 -29.89
C LEU A 500 -6.25 32.03 -30.34
N GLY A 501 -5.25 32.49 -29.60
CA GLY A 501 -4.28 33.49 -30.02
C GLY A 501 -2.93 32.85 -30.31
N ARG A 502 -2.21 33.33 -31.32
CA ARG A 502 -0.84 32.91 -31.63
C ARG A 502 0.14 33.95 -31.09
N LEU A 503 1.11 33.48 -30.32
CA LEU A 503 2.14 34.28 -29.66
C LEU A 503 3.51 33.96 -30.25
N SER A 504 4.41 34.95 -30.21
CA SER A 504 5.86 34.76 -30.34
C SER A 504 6.48 35.06 -28.98
N VAL A 505 6.79 34.02 -28.20
CA VAL A 505 7.31 34.09 -26.83
C VAL A 505 8.05 32.81 -26.47
N GLN A 506 9.18 32.92 -25.77
CA GLN A 506 9.97 31.78 -25.29
C GLN A 506 9.44 31.24 -23.96
N ALA A 507 8.30 30.57 -23.99
CA ALA A 507 7.76 29.93 -22.80
C ALA A 507 8.28 28.48 -22.65
N LEU A 508 8.42 28.02 -21.41
CA LEU A 508 8.74 26.65 -21.01
C LEU A 508 7.47 25.82 -20.79
N PRO A 509 7.57 24.49 -20.53
CA PRO A 509 6.41 23.67 -20.20
C PRO A 509 5.68 24.12 -18.93
N GLY A 510 6.41 24.53 -17.89
CA GLY A 510 5.85 24.98 -16.61
C GLY A 510 4.98 26.23 -16.71
N ASP A 511 5.19 27.08 -17.73
CA ASP A 511 4.40 28.31 -17.95
C ASP A 511 2.97 28.02 -18.41
N ALA A 512 2.67 26.82 -18.92
CA ALA A 512 1.34 26.52 -19.42
C ALA A 512 0.31 26.65 -18.29
N GLY A 513 -0.85 27.25 -18.61
CA GLY A 513 -1.87 27.66 -17.67
C GLY A 513 -1.66 29.05 -17.06
N GLY A 514 -0.50 29.67 -17.26
CA GLY A 514 -0.21 31.04 -16.81
C GLY A 514 -0.95 32.12 -17.61
N PRO A 515 -1.12 33.34 -17.06
CA PRO A 515 -1.83 34.42 -17.72
C PRO A 515 -0.95 35.07 -18.80
N VAL A 516 -1.60 35.43 -19.91
CA VAL A 516 -1.02 36.26 -20.96
C VAL A 516 -1.55 37.68 -20.78
N LEU A 517 -0.66 38.62 -20.49
CA LEU A 517 -0.96 40.00 -20.18
C LEU A 517 -0.70 40.90 -21.39
N ASP A 518 -1.54 41.92 -21.58
CA ASP A 518 -1.22 43.07 -22.44
C ASP A 518 -0.34 44.09 -21.72
N ASN A 519 0.07 45.12 -22.45
CA ASN A 519 0.89 46.22 -21.93
C ASN A 519 0.20 47.10 -20.87
N SER A 520 -1.10 46.88 -20.59
CA SER A 520 -1.83 47.54 -19.50
C SER A 520 -2.01 46.62 -18.28
N GLY A 521 -1.40 45.43 -18.30
CA GLY A 521 -1.52 44.44 -17.24
C GLY A 521 -2.89 43.73 -17.23
N ARG A 522 -3.65 43.76 -18.33
CA ARG A 522 -4.92 43.03 -18.43
C ARG A 522 -4.70 41.67 -19.06
N VAL A 523 -5.46 40.68 -18.59
CA VAL A 523 -5.37 39.30 -19.08
C VAL A 523 -6.04 39.22 -20.45
N LEU A 524 -5.23 38.94 -21.48
CA LEU A 524 -5.66 38.61 -22.83
C LEU A 524 -6.14 37.17 -22.96
N GLY A 525 -5.56 36.27 -22.17
CA GLY A 525 -5.85 34.84 -22.23
C GLY A 525 -4.96 34.03 -21.31
N MET A 526 -4.97 32.72 -21.51
CA MET A 526 -4.18 31.74 -20.78
C MET A 526 -3.23 31.02 -21.74
N LEU A 527 -1.96 30.89 -21.38
CA LEU A 527 -1.01 30.14 -22.19
C LEU A 527 -1.39 28.65 -22.22
N LEU A 528 -1.46 28.06 -23.41
CA LEU A 528 -1.71 26.62 -23.56
C LEU A 528 -0.41 25.82 -23.56
N PRO A 529 -0.47 24.52 -23.18
CA PRO A 529 0.63 23.60 -23.39
C PRO A 529 1.08 23.61 -24.85
N ARG A 530 2.38 23.33 -25.07
CA ARG A 530 2.89 23.17 -26.43
C ARG A 530 2.15 22.01 -27.09
N ILE A 531 1.65 22.23 -28.31
CA ILE A 531 1.00 21.18 -29.10
C ILE A 531 2.10 20.40 -29.80
N ASP A 532 2.33 19.17 -29.35
CA ASP A 532 3.17 18.22 -30.08
C ASP A 532 2.41 17.75 -31.32
N SER A 533 2.85 18.21 -32.47
CA SER A 533 2.27 17.83 -33.76
C SER A 533 3.34 17.22 -34.64
N ALA A 534 2.94 16.41 -35.62
CA ALA A 534 3.86 15.87 -36.64
C ALA A 534 4.64 16.98 -37.39
N ARG A 535 4.17 18.23 -37.32
CA ARG A 535 4.89 19.41 -37.80
C ARG A 535 5.63 20.08 -36.64
N GLN A 536 6.94 20.19 -36.77
CA GLN A 536 7.77 20.96 -35.86
C GLN A 536 7.53 22.45 -36.11
N LEU A 537 7.01 23.16 -35.11
CA LEU A 537 6.87 24.61 -35.11
C LEU A 537 8.14 25.26 -34.55
N PRO A 538 8.46 26.52 -34.92
CA PRO A 538 9.49 27.30 -34.24
C PRO A 538 9.27 27.34 -32.72
N GLU A 539 10.35 27.42 -31.94
CA GLU A 539 10.29 27.30 -30.48
C GLU A 539 9.52 28.45 -29.81
N ASP A 540 9.54 29.63 -30.40
CA ASP A 540 8.85 30.82 -29.91
C ASP A 540 7.35 30.83 -30.26
N VAL A 541 6.88 29.96 -31.16
CA VAL A 541 5.47 29.92 -31.56
C VAL A 541 4.65 29.18 -30.51
N ARG A 542 3.89 29.95 -29.72
CA ARG A 542 3.00 29.45 -28.67
C ARG A 542 1.55 29.83 -28.95
N PHE A 543 0.62 29.14 -28.28
CA PHE A 543 -0.81 29.41 -28.36
C PHE A 543 -1.36 29.78 -27.00
N ALA A 544 -2.35 30.66 -26.98
CA ALA A 544 -3.11 31.00 -25.80
C ALA A 544 -4.60 30.83 -26.06
N LEU A 545 -5.34 30.37 -25.06
CA LEU A 545 -6.80 30.41 -25.05
C LEU A 545 -7.21 31.85 -24.72
N ILE A 546 -7.88 32.53 -25.64
CA ILE A 546 -8.20 33.95 -25.45
C ILE A 546 -9.31 34.15 -24.42
N GLY A 547 -9.34 35.32 -23.77
CA GLY A 547 -10.29 35.63 -22.69
C GLY A 547 -11.76 35.38 -23.07
N GLN A 548 -12.15 35.68 -24.32
CA GLN A 548 -13.52 35.44 -24.82
C GLN A 548 -13.94 33.96 -24.78
N ALA A 549 -12.98 33.04 -24.90
CA ALA A 549 -13.22 31.60 -24.78
C ALA A 549 -13.17 31.12 -23.31
N ILE A 550 -12.49 31.85 -22.43
CA ILE A 550 -12.37 31.54 -20.99
C ILE A 550 -13.64 31.97 -20.23
N GLU A 551 -14.17 33.17 -20.52
CA GLU A 551 -15.35 33.76 -19.88
C GLU A 551 -16.56 32.80 -19.76
N PRO A 552 -17.00 32.08 -20.82
CA PRO A 552 -18.14 31.17 -20.71
C PRO A 552 -17.85 29.95 -19.82
N VAL A 553 -16.62 29.45 -19.78
CA VAL A 553 -16.24 28.31 -18.93
C VAL A 553 -16.24 28.74 -17.45
N MET A 554 -15.73 29.94 -17.16
CA MET A 554 -15.84 30.56 -15.83
C MET A 554 -17.30 30.70 -15.38
N ALA A 555 -18.16 31.21 -16.28
CA ALA A 555 -19.57 31.41 -15.97
C ALA A 555 -20.31 30.10 -15.68
N GLN A 556 -19.98 29.02 -16.38
CA GLN A 556 -20.54 27.68 -16.12
C GLN A 556 -20.12 27.14 -14.74
N ALA A 557 -18.92 27.47 -14.28
CA ALA A 557 -18.44 27.16 -12.93
C ALA A 557 -18.96 28.12 -11.85
N GLY A 558 -19.86 29.06 -12.19
CA GLY A 558 -20.40 30.04 -11.25
C GLY A 558 -19.48 31.23 -10.94
N LEU A 559 -18.34 31.33 -11.62
CA LEU A 559 -17.39 32.43 -11.46
C LEU A 559 -17.71 33.58 -12.43
N ARG A 560 -17.45 34.81 -12.00
CA ARG A 560 -17.68 36.00 -12.82
C ARG A 560 -16.35 36.66 -13.21
N PRO A 561 -15.98 36.66 -14.50
CA PRO A 561 -14.75 37.32 -14.94
C PRO A 561 -14.85 38.83 -14.69
N ARG A 562 -13.83 39.39 -14.05
CA ARG A 562 -13.72 40.83 -13.89
C ARG A 562 -13.13 41.42 -15.17
N LYS A 563 -13.82 42.38 -15.78
CA LYS A 563 -13.29 43.15 -16.92
C LYS A 563 -12.60 44.40 -16.40
N GLY A 564 -11.44 44.72 -16.96
CA GLY A 564 -10.74 45.97 -16.73
C GLY A 564 -10.76 46.82 -17.99
N ASP A 565 -10.91 48.13 -17.82
CA ASP A 565 -10.71 49.08 -18.92
C ASP A 565 -9.22 49.13 -19.29
N GLN A 566 -8.92 49.31 -20.58
CA GLN A 566 -7.57 49.59 -21.02
C GLN A 566 -7.19 50.99 -20.56
N THR A 567 -6.30 51.06 -19.57
CA THR A 567 -5.67 52.28 -19.09
C THR A 567 -4.39 52.57 -19.89
N ALA A 568 -3.64 53.61 -19.52
CA ALA A 568 -2.31 53.83 -20.08
C ALA A 568 -1.43 52.57 -19.94
N SER A 569 -0.50 52.40 -20.90
CA SER A 569 0.53 51.35 -20.83
C SER A 569 1.27 51.47 -19.50
N LEU A 570 1.47 50.33 -18.84
CA LEU A 570 2.28 50.22 -17.64
C LEU A 570 3.75 50.03 -18.00
N ASP A 571 4.63 50.36 -17.06
CA ASP A 571 6.05 50.05 -17.17
C ASP A 571 6.26 48.52 -16.99
N PRO A 572 7.30 47.92 -17.59
CA PRO A 572 7.55 46.48 -17.48
C PRO A 572 7.68 45.95 -16.04
N GLU A 573 8.16 46.78 -15.12
CA GLU A 573 8.27 46.45 -13.69
C GLU A 573 6.88 46.27 -13.06
N ASP A 574 5.95 47.20 -13.29
CA ASP A 574 4.57 47.10 -12.82
C ASP A 574 3.83 45.88 -13.39
N ILE A 575 4.08 45.55 -14.67
CA ILE A 575 3.54 44.34 -15.32
C ILE A 575 4.10 43.09 -14.64
N THR A 576 5.37 43.11 -14.23
CA THR A 576 6.03 42.01 -13.52
C THR A 576 5.41 41.81 -12.16
N ASP A 577 5.29 42.86 -11.34
CA ASP A 577 4.69 42.76 -10.00
C ASP A 577 3.24 42.26 -10.06
N LEU A 578 2.46 42.78 -11.02
CA LEU A 578 1.08 42.36 -11.22
C LEU A 578 0.97 40.91 -11.72
N GLY A 579 1.81 40.52 -12.68
CA GLY A 579 1.86 39.16 -13.22
C GLY A 579 2.29 38.13 -12.18
N VAL A 580 3.34 38.43 -11.42
CA VAL A 580 3.82 37.59 -10.31
C VAL A 580 2.74 37.47 -9.24
N GLY A 581 2.14 38.60 -8.82
CA GLY A 581 1.13 38.62 -7.76
C GLY A 581 -0.18 37.90 -8.07
N MET A 582 -0.47 37.60 -9.34
CA MET A 582 -1.67 36.84 -9.73
C MET A 582 -1.39 35.39 -10.16
N THR A 583 -0.13 35.02 -10.36
CA THR A 583 0.25 33.70 -10.85
C THR A 583 0.46 32.75 -9.67
N VAL A 584 0.06 31.49 -9.85
CA VAL A 584 0.08 30.46 -8.81
C VAL A 584 0.63 29.16 -9.37
N LEU A 585 1.39 28.41 -8.57
CA LEU A 585 1.86 27.08 -8.95
C LEU A 585 0.72 26.10 -8.70
N VAL A 586 0.32 25.36 -9.72
CA VAL A 586 -0.68 24.29 -9.60
C VAL A 586 0.04 22.97 -9.70
N SER A 587 -0.08 22.14 -8.68
CA SER A 587 0.62 20.85 -8.56
C SER A 587 -0.39 19.71 -8.45
N CYS A 588 -0.22 18.70 -9.30
CA CYS A 588 -0.96 17.43 -9.31
C CYS A 588 -0.21 16.38 -8.50
N TRP A 589 -0.91 15.68 -7.61
CA TRP A 589 -0.33 14.64 -6.79
C TRP A 589 -1.07 13.32 -6.99
N GLU A 590 -0.30 12.23 -6.99
CA GLU A 590 -0.77 10.85 -6.92
C GLU A 590 -1.06 10.38 -5.48
#